data_AF-A0A8T5MBV2-F1
#
_entry.id   AF-A0A8T5MBV2-F1
#
_cell.length_a   1.000
_cell.length_b   1.000
_cell.length_c   1.000
_cell.angle_alpha   90.00
_cell.angle_beta   90.00
_cell.angle_gamma   90.00
#
_symmetry.space_group_name_H-M   'P 1'
#
loop_
_entity.id
_entity.type
_entity.pdbx_description
1 polymer ?
#
loop_
_entity_poly.entity_id
_entity_poly.type
_entity_poly.pdbx_seq_one_letter_code
_entity_poly.pdbx_strand_id
1 'polypeptide(L)'
;SNLRKKGFVYGKLNRKNERVVKKRKSTGAKELKDFVFIDIHFSAEKNILKSLQKNANFTINGFALPLEKVFSGDWYKSIISVKNAEKDIRNRQISVNAYIHPAQLYACVRFVSHGFKPPTEKEAEGPFHLLKKLRKNQLKRNLRKVFEQTGGKMKARKIAKRMGIKEDIFSLKVIKTL
;
A
#
# COMPACT_ATOMS: atom_id res chain seq x y z
N SER A 1 6.17 5.29 22.14
CA SER A 1 6.97 4.17 22.70
C SER A 1 7.23 3.14 21.60
N ASN A 2 8.46 2.61 21.50
CA ASN A 2 8.89 1.77 20.37
C ASN A 2 8.30 0.34 20.48
N LEU A 3 7.37 0.00 19.58
CA LEU A 3 6.65 -1.29 19.57
C LEU A 3 7.57 -2.51 19.34
N ARG A 4 8.76 -2.34 18.73
CA ARG A 4 9.77 -3.40 18.65
C ARG A 4 10.38 -3.75 19.99
N LYS A 5 10.52 -2.77 20.90
CA LYS A 5 11.03 -2.99 22.27
C LYS A 5 10.03 -3.77 23.14
N LYS A 6 8.79 -3.96 22.67
CA LYS A 6 7.73 -4.73 23.34
C LYS A 6 7.45 -6.10 22.67
N GLY A 7 8.33 -6.59 21.80
CA GLY A 7 8.27 -7.96 21.29
C GLY A 7 7.32 -8.23 20.12
N PHE A 8 6.76 -7.21 19.47
CA PHE A 8 5.86 -7.39 18.34
C PHE A 8 6.62 -7.60 17.01
N VAL A 9 6.31 -8.68 16.29
CA VAL A 9 6.86 -9.01 14.96
C VAL A 9 5.76 -8.91 13.91
N TYR A 10 5.99 -8.11 12.87
CA TYR A 10 5.03 -7.86 11.78
C TYR A 10 4.91 -9.06 10.83
N GLY A 11 3.67 -9.46 10.54
CA GLY A 11 3.35 -10.43 9.49
C GLY A 11 3.34 -9.78 8.11
N LYS A 12 4.07 -10.37 7.16
CA LYS A 12 3.90 -10.13 5.72
C LYS A 12 3.35 -11.43 5.14
N LEU A 13 2.16 -11.39 4.55
CA LEU A 13 1.56 -12.54 3.87
C LEU A 13 2.27 -12.73 2.52
N ASN A 14 3.10 -13.76 2.42
CA ASN A 14 3.56 -14.29 1.13
C ASN A 14 2.73 -15.56 0.87
N ARG A 15 2.03 -15.64 -0.26
CA ARG A 15 1.45 -16.90 -0.75
C ARG A 15 2.48 -17.66 -1.57
N LYS A 16 2.34 -18.99 -1.51
CA LYS A 16 3.21 -20.07 -2.00
C LYS A 16 4.40 -20.37 -1.08
N ASN A 17 4.15 -21.30 -0.15
CA ASN A 17 5.10 -22.06 0.66
C ASN A 17 5.57 -21.36 1.95
N GLU A 18 4.74 -21.51 2.99
CA GLU A 18 4.95 -21.28 4.43
C GLU A 18 5.45 -19.93 4.97
N ARG A 19 4.80 -19.44 6.03
CA ARG A 19 5.38 -18.54 7.04
C ARG A 19 4.93 -18.92 8.43
N VAL A 20 5.89 -19.36 9.24
CA VAL A 20 5.75 -19.60 10.68
C VAL A 20 5.48 -18.28 11.41
N VAL A 21 4.35 -18.18 12.11
CA VAL A 21 4.15 -17.19 13.16
C VAL A 21 4.76 -17.77 14.44
N LYS A 22 5.95 -17.32 14.85
CA LYS A 22 6.48 -17.72 16.16
C LYS A 22 5.64 -17.06 17.26
N LYS A 23 4.65 -17.81 17.76
CA LYS A 23 3.86 -17.49 18.94
C LYS A 23 4.78 -17.61 20.16
N ARG A 24 5.16 -16.50 20.80
CA ARG A 24 5.71 -16.53 22.16
C ARG A 24 4.70 -15.89 23.08
N LYS A 25 4.14 -16.69 24.00
CA LYS A 25 3.29 -16.22 25.10
C LYS A 25 4.21 -15.46 26.07
N SER A 26 3.96 -14.18 26.31
CA SER A 26 4.46 -13.50 27.51
C SER A 26 3.27 -13.23 28.44
N THR A 27 3.38 -13.75 29.65
CA THR A 27 2.47 -13.44 30.77
C THR A 27 2.50 -11.95 31.07
N GLY A 28 1.34 -11.28 31.08
CA GLY A 28 1.21 -9.88 31.51
C GLY A 28 0.76 -8.86 30.46
N ALA A 29 0.26 -9.26 29.29
CA ALA A 29 -0.40 -8.32 28.37
C ALA A 29 -1.85 -8.07 28.82
N LYS A 30 -2.14 -6.88 29.36
CA LYS A 30 -3.51 -6.37 29.46
C LYS A 30 -4.08 -6.28 28.05
N GLU A 31 -5.27 -6.84 27.83
CA GLU A 31 -5.98 -6.84 26.54
C GLU A 31 -6.05 -5.43 25.96
N LEU A 32 -5.16 -5.15 25.03
CA LEU A 32 -5.33 -4.06 24.09
C LEU A 32 -6.02 -4.68 22.86
N LYS A 33 -7.18 -4.14 22.50
CA LYS A 33 -7.88 -4.43 21.24
C LYS A 33 -7.02 -3.94 20.07
N ASP A 34 -5.94 -4.65 19.81
CA ASP A 34 -5.00 -4.35 18.74
C ASP A 34 -5.63 -4.75 17.41
N PHE A 35 -5.31 -4.06 16.31
CA PHE A 35 -5.77 -4.42 14.96
C PHE A 35 -4.56 -4.82 14.11
N VAL A 36 -4.73 -5.77 13.19
CA VAL A 36 -3.78 -6.06 12.12
C VAL A 36 -4.06 -5.10 10.96
N PHE A 37 -3.12 -4.20 10.70
CA PHE A 37 -3.14 -3.30 9.55
C PHE A 37 -2.37 -3.92 8.38
N ILE A 38 -3.00 -3.97 7.21
CA ILE A 38 -2.31 -4.27 5.95
C ILE A 38 -1.93 -2.91 5.35
N ASP A 39 -0.68 -2.48 5.59
CA ASP A 39 -0.09 -1.16 5.28
C ASP A 39 -0.08 -0.20 6.50
N ILE A 40 1.12 0.15 6.97
CA ILE A 40 1.37 0.70 8.31
C ILE A 40 1.62 2.20 8.22
N HIS A 41 0.71 3.02 8.75
CA HIS A 41 1.01 4.41 9.13
C HIS A 41 0.68 4.61 10.61
N PHE A 42 1.60 5.25 11.34
CA PHE A 42 1.31 5.70 12.70
C PHE A 42 0.26 6.81 12.60
N SER A 43 -0.93 6.56 13.12
CA SER A 43 -2.00 7.55 13.18
C SER A 43 -2.45 7.75 14.62
N ALA A 44 -2.69 9.01 15.01
CA ALA A 44 -3.38 9.34 16.25
C ALA A 44 -4.91 9.18 16.14
N GLU A 45 -5.41 8.85 14.95
CA GLU A 45 -6.83 8.62 14.67
C GLU A 45 -7.31 7.33 15.36
N LYS A 46 -8.21 7.48 16.34
CA LYS A 46 -8.78 6.35 17.10
C LYS A 46 -9.83 5.57 16.31
N ASN A 47 -10.51 6.22 15.35
CA ASN A 47 -11.48 5.54 14.51
C ASN A 47 -10.76 4.84 13.35
N ILE A 48 -10.76 3.51 13.36
CA ILE A 48 -10.05 2.68 12.38
C ILE A 48 -10.47 3.00 10.94
N LEU A 49 -11.77 3.17 10.68
CA LEU A 49 -12.26 3.49 9.34
C LEU A 49 -11.75 4.86 8.86
N LYS A 50 -11.79 5.89 9.72
CA LYS A 50 -11.22 7.21 9.40
C LYS A 50 -9.71 7.13 9.17
N SER A 51 -9.02 6.29 9.95
CA SER A 51 -7.57 6.08 9.78
C SER A 51 -7.27 5.44 8.43
N LEU A 52 -8.01 4.39 8.05
CA LEU A 52 -7.87 3.76 6.74
C LEU A 52 -8.18 4.74 5.60
N GLN A 53 -9.26 5.52 5.70
CA GLN A 53 -9.60 6.53 4.70
C GLN A 53 -8.49 7.55 4.47
N LYS A 54 -7.78 7.96 5.54
CA LYS A 54 -6.69 8.93 5.46
C LYS A 54 -5.37 8.34 4.98
N ASN A 55 -5.09 7.07 5.32
CA ASN A 55 -3.74 6.51 5.23
C ASN A 55 -3.60 5.35 4.25
N ALA A 56 -4.69 4.76 3.78
CA ALA A 56 -4.61 3.77 2.72
C ALA A 56 -4.34 4.51 1.39
N ASN A 57 -3.15 4.34 0.83
CA ASN A 57 -2.81 4.88 -0.50
C ASN A 57 -3.82 4.42 -1.57
N PHE A 58 -4.14 3.12 -1.53
CA PHE A 58 -5.05 2.46 -2.46
C PHE A 58 -6.18 1.78 -1.68
N THR A 59 -7.35 1.70 -2.31
CA THR A 59 -8.50 0.98 -1.75
C THR A 59 -8.17 -0.47 -1.40
N ILE A 60 -7.33 -1.14 -2.21
CA ILE A 60 -6.88 -2.51 -1.99
C ILE A 60 -6.01 -2.70 -0.73
N ASN A 61 -5.46 -1.61 -0.18
CA ASN A 61 -4.74 -1.59 1.10
C ASN A 61 -5.64 -1.12 2.26
N GLY A 62 -6.88 -0.72 1.98
CA GLY A 62 -7.78 -0.13 2.95
C GLY A 62 -8.55 -1.15 3.76
N PHE A 63 -7.86 -2.11 4.38
CA PHE A 63 -8.44 -3.16 5.23
C PHE A 63 -7.77 -3.20 6.61
N ALA A 64 -8.59 -3.45 7.63
CA ALA A 64 -8.13 -3.76 8.98
C ALA A 64 -8.96 -4.90 9.58
N LEU A 65 -8.34 -5.68 10.45
CA LEU A 65 -9.00 -6.76 11.20
C LEU A 65 -8.58 -6.65 12.67
N PRO A 66 -9.52 -6.67 13.64
CA PRO A 66 -9.16 -6.77 15.05
C PRO A 66 -8.33 -8.03 15.29
N LEU A 67 -7.24 -7.90 16.04
CA LEU A 67 -6.29 -8.97 16.31
C LEU A 67 -6.97 -10.12 17.06
N GLU A 68 -7.88 -9.81 17.97
CA GLU A 68 -8.68 -10.81 18.70
C GLU A 68 -9.56 -11.65 17.78
N LYS A 69 -9.88 -11.16 16.58
CA LYS A 69 -10.70 -11.84 15.58
C LYS A 69 -9.88 -12.63 14.56
N VAL A 70 -8.55 -12.46 14.48
CA VAL A 70 -7.70 -13.12 13.47
C VAL A 70 -7.83 -14.65 13.48
N PHE A 71 -8.05 -15.24 14.65
CA PHE A 71 -8.16 -16.70 14.82
C PHE A 71 -9.61 -17.18 14.97
N SER A 72 -10.61 -16.30 14.88
CA SER A 72 -12.01 -16.74 14.94
C SER A 72 -12.40 -17.42 13.61
N GLY A 73 -13.26 -18.44 13.66
CA GLY A 73 -13.75 -19.11 12.45
C GLY A 73 -14.54 -18.18 11.51
N ASP A 74 -15.02 -17.06 12.04
CA ASP A 74 -15.82 -16.05 11.36
C ASP A 74 -15.11 -14.70 11.20
N TRP A 75 -13.77 -14.68 11.26
CA TRP A 75 -12.94 -13.46 11.21
C TRP A 75 -13.30 -12.50 10.08
N TYR A 76 -13.73 -13.04 8.93
CA TYR A 76 -14.12 -12.27 7.75
C TYR A 76 -15.29 -11.31 8.00
N LYS A 77 -16.18 -11.63 8.96
CA LYS A 77 -17.30 -10.75 9.36
C LYS A 77 -16.84 -9.51 10.13
N SER A 78 -15.61 -9.54 10.65
CA SER A 78 -15.04 -8.46 11.48
C SER A 78 -14.07 -7.56 10.69
N ILE A 79 -13.98 -7.74 9.37
CA ILE A 79 -13.13 -6.89 8.51
C ILE A 79 -13.73 -5.49 8.45
N ILE A 80 -12.90 -4.48 8.72
CA ILE A 80 -13.21 -3.08 8.49
C ILE A 80 -12.51 -2.67 7.21
N SER A 81 -13.24 -2.09 6.26
CA SER A 81 -12.65 -1.66 4.98
C SER A 81 -13.14 -0.30 4.52
N VAL A 82 -12.31 0.40 3.74
CA VAL A 82 -12.75 1.60 3.01
C VAL A 82 -13.78 1.22 1.93
N LYS A 83 -14.56 2.21 1.48
CA LYS A 83 -15.56 2.01 0.43
C LYS A 83 -14.89 1.43 -0.82
N ASN A 84 -15.55 0.47 -1.46
CA ASN A 84 -15.12 -0.25 -2.68
C ASN A 84 -13.87 -1.14 -2.54
N ALA A 85 -13.21 -1.23 -1.38
CA ALA A 85 -11.99 -2.01 -1.22
C ALA A 85 -12.13 -3.48 -1.66
N GLU A 86 -13.21 -4.15 -1.25
CA GLU A 86 -13.48 -5.54 -1.66
C GLU A 86 -13.74 -5.68 -3.15
N LYS A 87 -14.54 -4.76 -3.72
CA LYS A 87 -14.85 -4.73 -5.15
C LYS A 87 -13.56 -4.59 -5.96
N ASP A 88 -12.66 -3.72 -5.51
CA ASP A 88 -11.41 -3.44 -6.19
C ASP A 88 -10.44 -4.63 -6.11
N ILE A 89 -10.35 -5.30 -4.96
CA ILE A 89 -9.58 -6.55 -4.85
C ILE A 89 -10.13 -7.62 -5.81
N ARG A 90 -11.45 -7.88 -5.80
CA ARG A 90 -12.07 -8.91 -6.64
C ARG A 90 -11.87 -8.63 -8.14
N ASN A 91 -11.98 -7.36 -8.53
CA ASN A 91 -11.81 -6.93 -9.92
C ASN A 91 -10.34 -6.68 -10.32
N ARG A 92 -9.40 -6.89 -9.39
CA ARG A 92 -7.98 -6.53 -9.55
C ARG A 92 -7.82 -5.09 -10.03
N GLN A 93 -8.60 -4.16 -9.48
CA GLN A 93 -8.57 -2.74 -9.80
C GLN A 93 -7.65 -2.00 -8.83
N ILE A 94 -6.83 -1.08 -9.35
CA ILE A 94 -6.17 -0.08 -8.51
C ILE A 94 -7.01 1.18 -8.53
N SER A 95 -7.56 1.56 -7.38
CA SER A 95 -8.24 2.84 -7.18
C SER A 95 -7.47 3.62 -6.13
N VAL A 96 -7.34 4.93 -6.32
CA VAL A 96 -6.64 5.78 -5.37
C VAL A 96 -7.60 6.17 -4.25
N ASN A 97 -7.25 5.82 -3.02
CA ASN A 97 -8.04 6.22 -1.85
C ASN A 97 -7.57 7.58 -1.29
N ALA A 98 -6.25 7.81 -1.24
CA ALA A 98 -5.68 9.08 -0.80
C ALA A 98 -4.31 9.35 -1.46
N TYR A 99 -4.01 10.62 -1.76
CA TYR A 99 -2.72 11.06 -2.30
C TYR A 99 -1.77 11.46 -1.16
N ILE A 100 -1.12 10.49 -0.55
CA ILE A 100 -0.36 10.72 0.70
C ILE A 100 1.15 10.67 0.52
N HIS A 101 1.66 10.02 -0.53
CA HIS A 101 3.10 9.84 -0.69
C HIS A 101 3.54 9.98 -2.16
N PRO A 102 4.65 10.68 -2.44
CA PRO A 102 5.13 10.90 -3.81
C PRO A 102 5.52 9.60 -4.54
N ALA A 103 5.81 8.52 -3.81
CA ALA A 103 6.10 7.22 -4.42
C ALA A 103 4.86 6.41 -4.85
N GLN A 104 3.65 6.92 -4.62
CA GLN A 104 2.41 6.21 -4.89
C GLN A 104 2.25 5.86 -6.37
N LEU A 105 2.60 6.77 -7.27
CA LEU A 105 2.52 6.50 -8.71
C LEU A 105 3.42 5.33 -9.15
N TYR A 106 4.59 5.18 -8.53
CA TYR A 106 5.47 4.03 -8.76
C TYR A 106 4.88 2.73 -8.23
N ALA A 107 4.12 2.78 -7.12
CA ALA A 107 3.38 1.64 -6.63
C ALA A 107 2.25 1.24 -7.59
N CYS A 108 1.52 2.21 -8.18
CA CYS A 108 0.53 1.93 -9.23
C CYS A 108 1.15 1.17 -10.40
N VAL A 109 2.26 1.66 -10.95
CA VAL A 109 2.98 1.01 -12.06
C VAL A 109 3.33 -0.44 -11.71
N ARG A 110 3.78 -0.69 -10.48
CA ARG A 110 4.08 -2.04 -10.00
C ARG A 110 2.83 -2.91 -9.90
N PHE A 111 1.73 -2.43 -9.34
CA PHE A 111 0.51 -3.23 -9.27
C PHE A 111 -0.03 -3.59 -10.66
N VAL A 112 -0.02 -2.64 -11.59
CA VAL A 112 -0.43 -2.87 -12.97
C VAL A 112 0.49 -3.88 -13.66
N SER A 113 1.80 -3.87 -13.36
CA SER A 113 2.72 -4.90 -13.87
C SER A 113 2.39 -6.31 -13.36
N HIS A 114 1.73 -6.43 -12.22
CA HIS A 114 1.23 -7.69 -11.65
C HIS A 114 -0.21 -7.99 -12.10
N GLY A 115 -0.70 -7.37 -13.18
CA GLY A 115 -1.99 -7.67 -13.79
C GLY A 115 -3.19 -7.04 -13.11
N PHE A 116 -2.99 -5.99 -12.31
CA PHE A 116 -4.10 -5.13 -11.91
C PHE A 116 -4.50 -4.18 -13.06
N LYS A 117 -5.78 -3.86 -13.14
CA LYS A 117 -6.31 -2.80 -13.99
C LYS A 117 -5.80 -1.44 -13.47
N PRO A 118 -5.43 -0.53 -14.38
CA PRO A 118 -4.90 0.77 -14.01
C PRO A 118 -5.98 1.64 -13.34
N PRO A 119 -5.60 2.61 -12.50
CA PRO A 119 -6.51 3.66 -12.06
C PRO A 119 -6.99 4.48 -13.27
N THR A 120 -8.02 5.29 -13.07
CA THR A 120 -8.44 6.28 -14.09
C THR A 120 -7.30 7.27 -14.35
N GLU A 121 -7.29 7.91 -15.52
CA GLU A 121 -6.25 8.90 -15.87
C GLU A 121 -6.18 10.03 -14.84
N LYS A 122 -7.35 10.54 -14.42
CA LYS A 122 -7.46 11.56 -13.37
C LYS A 122 -6.84 11.13 -12.03
N GLU A 123 -7.02 9.86 -11.65
CA GLU A 123 -6.40 9.30 -10.44
C GLU A 123 -4.87 9.12 -10.60
N ALA A 124 -4.42 8.79 -11.81
CA ALA A 124 -2.99 8.64 -12.11
C ALA A 124 -2.25 10.00 -12.11
N GLU A 125 -2.91 11.08 -12.51
CA GLU A 125 -2.39 12.45 -12.53
C GLU A 125 -2.38 13.10 -11.14
N GLY A 126 -3.35 12.78 -10.29
CA GLY A 126 -3.48 13.31 -8.94
C GLY A 126 -2.16 13.42 -8.13
N PRO A 127 -1.28 12.40 -8.08
CA PRO A 127 -0.03 12.46 -7.32
C PRO A 127 1.10 13.27 -7.99
N PHE A 128 0.93 13.88 -9.17
CA PHE A 128 2.02 14.59 -9.87
C PHE A 128 2.62 15.73 -9.04
N HIS A 129 1.76 16.50 -8.37
CA HIS A 129 2.20 17.57 -7.47
C HIS A 129 3.06 17.05 -6.30
N LEU A 130 2.89 15.79 -5.89
CA LEU A 130 3.73 15.15 -4.86
C LEU A 130 5.08 14.75 -5.43
N LEU A 131 5.16 14.29 -6.69
CA LEU A 131 6.42 13.87 -7.32
C LEU A 131 7.49 14.98 -7.28
N LYS A 132 7.10 16.25 -7.38
CA LYS A 132 8.00 17.41 -7.21
C LYS A 132 8.82 17.35 -5.93
N LYS A 133 8.23 16.85 -4.84
CA LYS A 133 8.83 16.79 -3.50
C LYS A 133 9.84 15.63 -3.35
N LEU A 134 9.96 14.77 -4.37
CA LEU A 134 10.77 13.56 -4.30
C LEU A 134 12.28 13.90 -4.39
N ARG A 135 13.06 13.37 -3.44
CA ARG A 135 14.52 13.54 -3.40
C ARG A 135 15.20 12.55 -4.35
N LYS A 136 16.36 12.89 -4.92
CA LYS A 136 17.13 12.03 -5.85
C LYS A 136 17.33 10.58 -5.34
N ASN A 137 17.68 10.43 -4.06
CA ASN A 137 17.89 9.10 -3.44
C ASN A 137 16.59 8.31 -3.29
N GLN A 138 15.48 8.98 -2.96
CA GLN A 138 14.16 8.34 -2.92
C GLN A 138 13.73 7.90 -4.32
N LEU A 139 14.00 8.72 -5.34
CA LEU A 139 13.69 8.40 -6.73
C LEU A 139 14.43 7.13 -7.13
N LYS A 140 15.76 7.10 -6.97
CA LYS A 140 16.60 5.95 -7.30
C LYS A 140 16.08 4.65 -6.65
N ARG A 141 15.69 4.70 -5.38
CA ARG A 141 15.12 3.54 -4.65
C ARG A 141 13.79 3.08 -5.25
N ASN A 142 12.90 3.99 -5.62
CA ASN A 142 11.62 3.66 -6.23
C ASN A 142 11.79 3.13 -7.65
N LEU A 143 12.63 3.77 -8.47
CA LEU A 143 12.92 3.32 -9.83
C LEU A 143 13.48 1.91 -9.85
N ARG A 144 14.41 1.59 -8.94
CA ARG A 144 14.95 0.22 -8.80
C ARG A 144 13.82 -0.80 -8.57
N LYS A 145 12.95 -0.54 -7.58
CA LYS A 145 11.82 -1.44 -7.26
C LYS A 145 10.85 -1.59 -8.43
N VAL A 146 10.55 -0.50 -9.14
CA VAL A 146 9.68 -0.55 -10.31
C VAL A 146 10.32 -1.39 -11.39
N PHE A 147 11.55 -1.09 -11.78
CA PHE A 147 12.20 -1.77 -12.90
C PHE A 147 12.45 -3.26 -12.63
N GLU A 148 12.83 -3.63 -11.41
CA GLU A 148 12.94 -5.04 -11.01
C GLU A 148 11.60 -5.78 -11.17
N GLN A 149 10.49 -5.16 -10.77
CA GLN A 149 9.17 -5.80 -10.79
C GLN A 149 8.46 -5.75 -12.15
N THR A 150 8.75 -4.75 -12.97
CA THR A 150 8.17 -4.65 -14.33
C THR A 150 8.98 -5.39 -15.38
N GLY A 151 10.17 -5.90 -15.04
CA GLY A 151 11.11 -6.48 -15.99
C GLY A 151 11.84 -5.44 -16.85
N GLY A 152 12.12 -4.27 -16.28
CA GLY A 152 12.97 -3.24 -16.86
C GLY A 152 12.28 -1.90 -17.16
N LYS A 153 13.11 -0.90 -17.47
CA LYS A 153 12.71 0.50 -17.73
C LYS A 153 11.71 0.65 -18.87
N MET A 154 11.94 -0.06 -19.98
CA MET A 154 11.06 0.03 -21.16
C MET A 154 9.66 -0.51 -20.88
N LYS A 155 9.54 -1.62 -20.15
CA LYS A 155 8.25 -2.17 -19.73
C LYS A 155 7.54 -1.24 -18.74
N ALA A 156 8.26 -0.66 -17.78
CA ALA A 156 7.71 0.33 -16.85
C ALA A 156 7.10 1.55 -17.58
N ARG A 157 7.79 2.08 -18.59
CA ARG A 157 7.28 3.19 -19.41
C ARG A 157 6.06 2.81 -20.23
N LYS A 158 6.02 1.62 -20.83
CA LYS A 158 4.82 1.12 -21.53
C LYS A 158 3.62 1.01 -20.57
N ILE A 159 3.85 0.56 -19.33
CA ILE A 159 2.80 0.49 -18.30
C ILE A 159 2.33 1.89 -17.92
N ALA A 160 3.23 2.84 -17.67
CA ALA A 160 2.86 4.22 -17.35
C ALA A 160 2.00 4.85 -18.46
N LYS A 161 2.37 4.66 -19.73
CA LYS A 161 1.55 5.10 -20.88
C LYS A 161 0.16 4.46 -20.90
N ARG A 162 0.05 3.15 -20.59
CA ARG A 162 -1.25 2.46 -20.47
C ARG A 162 -2.12 2.97 -19.32
N MET A 163 -1.52 3.68 -18.36
CA MET A 163 -2.24 4.35 -17.26
C MET A 163 -2.62 5.80 -17.61
N GLY A 164 -2.37 6.27 -18.85
CA GLY A 164 -2.63 7.65 -19.27
C GLY A 164 -1.51 8.64 -18.92
N ILE A 165 -0.41 8.20 -18.32
CA ILE A 165 0.70 9.08 -17.92
C ILE A 165 1.52 9.45 -19.15
N LYS A 166 1.49 10.73 -19.55
CA LYS A 166 2.17 11.23 -20.76
C LYS A 166 3.63 11.58 -20.47
N GLU A 167 3.93 12.03 -19.27
CA GLU A 167 5.23 12.51 -18.84
C GLU A 167 6.17 11.36 -18.43
N ASP A 168 7.47 11.52 -18.66
CA ASP A 168 8.47 10.54 -18.20
C ASP A 168 8.71 10.69 -16.70
N ILE A 169 7.77 10.19 -15.90
CA ILE A 169 7.82 10.14 -14.42
C ILE A 169 9.02 9.33 -13.87
N PHE A 170 9.87 8.77 -14.74
CA PHE A 170 11.10 8.08 -14.37
C PHE A 170 12.35 8.98 -14.50
N SER A 171 12.20 10.21 -14.98
CA SER A 171 13.25 11.21 -15.11
C SER A 171 13.13 12.26 -14.02
N LEU A 172 14.18 12.43 -13.21
CA LEU A 172 14.20 13.49 -12.19
C LEU A 172 14.03 14.87 -12.81
N LYS A 173 14.62 15.11 -14.00
CA LYS A 173 14.51 16.38 -14.72
C LYS A 173 13.05 16.69 -15.03
N VAL A 174 12.32 15.73 -15.58
CA VAL A 174 10.88 15.88 -15.92
C VAL A 174 10.04 16.04 -14.67
N ILE A 175 10.29 15.24 -13.62
CA ILE A 175 9.54 15.34 -12.35
C ILE A 175 9.65 16.74 -11.74
N LYS A 176 10.78 17.42 -11.89
CA LYS A 176 10.99 18.76 -11.35
C LYS A 176 10.30 19.86 -12.16
N THR A 177 9.81 19.55 -13.36
CA THR A 177 9.09 20.47 -14.25
C THR A 177 7.60 20.16 -14.39
N LEU A 178 7.10 19.10 -13.72
CA LEU A 178 5.65 18.87 -13.56
C LEU A 178 4.98 20.03 -12.82
#